data_AF-A0A1F2YB19-F1
#
_entry.id   AF-A0A1F2YB19-F1
#
_cell.length_a   1.000
_cell.length_b   1.000
_cell.length_c   1.000
_cell.angle_alpha   90.00
_cell.angle_beta   90.00
_cell.angle_gamma   90.00
#
_symmetry.space_group_name_H-M   'P 1'
#
loop_
_entity.id
_entity.type
_entity.pdbx_description
1 polymer ?
#
loop_
_entity_poly.entity_id
_entity_poly.type
_entity_poly.pdbx_seq_one_letter_code
_entity_poly.pdbx_strand_id
1 'polypeptide(L)'
;MKKRSWFLPESKDVLGMLREQARVTIDGVEALVAWAAGDPAGADAVRACEHRADDRKRELRRALTEAYTTPIDAEDIYTMSVRLDGVMNGVKDAVRESEVMAIAADEHVLAMASLLADGVRHLADAFAGLDGDDHPNGSGKAATDAADAAVRSQRQLERVYRSAMSALLDL
;
A
#
# COMPACT_ATOMS: atom_id res chain seq x y z
N MET A 1 34.85 -0.73 5.45
CA MET A 1 35.32 -2.14 5.54
C MET A 1 34.10 -3.05 5.72
N LYS A 2 33.75 -3.87 4.71
CA LYS A 2 32.66 -4.87 4.85
C LYS A 2 33.18 -6.05 5.69
N LYS A 3 32.64 -6.24 6.90
CA LYS A 3 32.89 -7.45 7.68
C LYS A 3 32.28 -8.63 6.91
N ARG A 4 33.11 -9.53 6.40
CA ARG A 4 32.66 -10.80 5.80
C ARG A 4 32.18 -11.70 6.96
N SER A 5 30.87 -11.91 7.09
CA SER A 5 30.32 -12.89 8.04
C SER A 5 30.60 -14.29 7.48
N TRP A 6 31.41 -15.06 8.20
CA TRP A 6 31.98 -16.32 7.71
C TRP A 6 31.03 -17.53 7.79
N PHE A 7 29.79 -17.43 8.29
CA PHE A 7 28.98 -18.66 8.46
C PHE A 7 27.46 -18.50 8.52
N LEU A 8 26.92 -17.28 8.35
CA LEU A 8 25.47 -17.07 8.37
C LEU A 8 24.99 -16.72 6.97
N PRO A 9 23.91 -17.35 6.47
CA PRO A 9 23.25 -16.92 5.25
C PRO A 9 22.97 -15.41 5.30
N GLU A 10 23.04 -14.75 4.15
CA GLU A 10 22.74 -13.32 4.05
C GLU A 10 21.30 -13.08 4.55
N SER A 11 21.14 -12.39 5.67
CA SER A 11 19.83 -12.03 6.19
C SER A 11 19.19 -11.03 5.23
N LYS A 12 18.22 -11.47 4.44
CA LYS A 12 17.46 -10.58 3.55
C LYS A 12 16.66 -9.60 4.41
N ASP A 13 16.74 -8.32 4.08
CA ASP A 13 15.97 -7.26 4.75
C ASP A 13 14.52 -7.26 4.27
N VAL A 14 13.78 -8.31 4.65
CA VAL A 14 12.40 -8.53 4.18
C VAL A 14 11.43 -7.45 4.67
N LEU A 15 11.67 -6.84 5.83
CA LEU A 15 10.86 -5.72 6.31
C LEU A 15 11.18 -4.43 5.54
N GLY A 16 12.45 -4.15 5.25
CA GLY A 16 12.82 -3.05 4.36
C GLY A 16 12.22 -3.20 2.95
N MET A 17 12.20 -4.43 2.42
CA MET A 17 11.56 -4.73 1.14
C MET A 17 10.04 -4.53 1.17
N LEU A 18 9.36 -4.92 2.26
CA LEU A 18 7.93 -4.65 2.46
C LEU A 18 7.65 -3.13 2.52
N ARG A 19 8.49 -2.37 3.24
CA ARG A 19 8.39 -0.90 3.31
C ARG A 19 8.58 -0.25 1.94
N GLU A 20 9.53 -0.73 1.14
CA GLU A 20 9.73 -0.24 -0.22
C GLU A 20 8.52 -0.55 -1.12
N GLN A 21 7.92 -1.74 -0.99
CA GLN A 21 6.67 -2.05 -1.68
C GLN A 21 5.56 -1.07 -1.27
N ALA A 22 5.42 -0.77 0.03
CA ALA A 22 4.43 0.19 0.55
C ALA A 22 4.65 1.60 0.01
N ARG A 23 5.91 2.04 -0.11
CA ARG A 23 6.26 3.33 -0.71
C ARG A 23 5.84 3.41 -2.18
N VAL A 24 6.06 2.36 -2.96
CA VAL A 24 5.56 2.29 -4.34
C VAL A 24 4.03 2.31 -4.38
N THR A 25 3.36 1.67 -3.41
CA THR A 25 1.89 1.74 -3.29
C THR A 25 1.42 3.15 -2.96
N ILE A 26 2.13 3.90 -2.10
CA ILE A 26 1.86 5.33 -1.85
C ILE A 26 1.97 6.13 -3.16
N ASP A 27 3.06 5.98 -3.91
CA ASP A 27 3.22 6.64 -5.22
C ASP A 27 2.02 6.36 -6.13
N GLY A 28 1.53 5.11 -6.14
CA GLY A 28 0.39 4.68 -6.95
C GLY A 28 -0.95 5.28 -6.54
N VAL A 29 -1.26 5.32 -5.24
CA VAL A 29 -2.50 5.96 -4.76
C VAL A 29 -2.44 7.48 -4.84
N GLU A 30 -1.27 8.10 -4.75
CA GLU A 30 -1.10 9.53 -5.03
C GLU A 30 -1.30 9.84 -6.51
N ALA A 31 -0.82 8.97 -7.41
CA ALA A 31 -1.14 9.06 -8.83
C ALA A 31 -2.64 8.90 -9.12
N LEU A 32 -3.35 8.05 -8.37
CA LEU A 32 -4.82 7.94 -8.43
C LEU A 32 -5.50 9.25 -8.01
N VAL A 33 -5.02 9.90 -6.94
CA VAL A 33 -5.54 11.21 -6.51
C VAL A 33 -5.31 12.27 -7.59
N ALA A 34 -4.12 12.32 -8.18
CA ALA A 34 -3.80 13.24 -9.27
C ALA A 34 -4.70 13.00 -10.49
N TRP A 35 -4.87 11.73 -10.88
CA TRP A 35 -5.79 11.33 -11.94
C TRP A 35 -7.23 11.76 -11.65
N ALA A 36 -7.73 11.51 -10.43
CA ALA A 36 -9.08 11.89 -10.03
C ALA A 36 -9.28 13.41 -9.97
N ALA A 37 -8.20 14.18 -9.77
CA ALA A 37 -8.19 15.64 -9.85
C ALA A 37 -8.09 16.18 -11.29
N GLY A 38 -8.01 15.29 -12.29
CA GLY A 38 -7.97 15.66 -13.72
C GLY A 38 -6.56 15.77 -14.31
N ASP A 39 -5.53 15.26 -13.65
CA ASP A 39 -4.17 15.19 -14.24
C ASP A 39 -4.13 14.15 -15.38
N PRO A 40 -3.86 14.56 -16.63
CA PRO A 40 -3.78 13.63 -17.76
C PRO A 40 -2.65 12.60 -17.63
N ALA A 41 -1.61 12.87 -16.84
CA ALA A 41 -0.51 11.92 -16.61
C ALA A 41 -0.80 10.91 -15.50
N GLY A 42 -1.85 11.12 -14.69
CA GLY A 42 -2.14 10.31 -13.51
C GLY A 42 -2.40 8.83 -13.84
N ALA A 43 -3.12 8.55 -14.94
CA ALA A 43 -3.43 7.18 -15.36
C ALA A 43 -2.17 6.39 -15.73
N ASP A 44 -1.24 7.00 -16.48
CA ASP A 44 0.03 6.36 -16.84
C ASP A 44 0.94 6.18 -15.62
N ALA A 45 0.95 7.16 -14.71
CA ALA A 45 1.67 7.05 -13.44
C ALA A 45 1.14 5.89 -12.58
N VAL A 46 -0.18 5.69 -12.51
CA VAL A 46 -0.80 4.53 -11.84
C VAL A 46 -0.29 3.21 -12.43
N ARG A 47 -0.30 3.06 -13.75
CA ARG A 47 0.19 1.85 -14.44
C ARG A 47 1.66 1.59 -14.16
N ALA A 48 2.48 2.64 -14.22
CA ALA A 48 3.91 2.53 -13.91
C ALA A 48 4.15 2.10 -12.46
N CYS A 49 3.36 2.60 -11.51
CA CYS A 49 3.45 2.20 -10.11
C CYS A 49 2.98 0.76 -9.89
N GLU A 50 1.95 0.29 -10.59
CA GLU A 50 1.52 -1.12 -10.49
C GLU A 50 2.63 -2.08 -10.95
N HIS A 51 3.28 -1.78 -12.08
CA HIS A 51 4.40 -2.60 -12.55
C HIS A 51 5.55 -2.63 -11.55
N ARG A 52 5.93 -1.47 -11.00
CA ARG A 52 6.95 -1.37 -9.94
C ARG A 52 6.54 -2.15 -8.69
N ALA A 53 5.27 -2.12 -8.30
CA ALA A 53 4.77 -2.82 -7.11
C ALA A 53 4.79 -4.35 -7.31
N ASP A 54 4.41 -4.84 -8.49
CA ASP A 54 4.50 -6.26 -8.83
C ASP A 54 5.96 -6.75 -8.81
N ASP A 55 6.90 -5.96 -9.33
CA ASP A 55 8.33 -6.26 -9.25
C ASP A 55 8.81 -6.34 -7.79
N ARG A 56 8.43 -5.40 -6.92
CA ARG A 56 8.76 -5.43 -5.48
C ARG A 56 8.17 -6.63 -4.77
N LYS A 57 6.92 -6.99 -5.07
CA LYS A 57 6.27 -8.20 -4.53
C LYS A 57 7.05 -9.46 -4.94
N ARG A 58 7.46 -9.56 -6.21
CA ARG A 58 8.25 -10.70 -6.71
C ARG A 58 9.61 -10.79 -6.02
N GLU A 59 10.27 -9.65 -5.83
CA GLU A 59 11.55 -9.54 -5.11
C GLU A 59 11.40 -10.03 -3.66
N LEU A 60 10.40 -9.51 -2.93
CA LEU A 60 10.12 -9.88 -1.54
C LEU A 60 9.77 -11.36 -1.41
N ARG A 61 8.94 -11.91 -2.31
CA ARG A 61 8.60 -13.34 -2.32
C ARG A 61 9.84 -14.23 -2.47
N ARG A 62 10.78 -13.85 -3.33
CA ARG A 62 12.05 -14.58 -3.50
C ARG A 62 12.88 -14.49 -2.23
N ALA A 63 13.02 -13.28 -1.67
CA ALA A 63 13.74 -13.06 -0.43
C ALA A 63 13.17 -13.88 0.75
N LEU A 64 11.85 -13.98 0.88
CA LEU A 64 11.21 -14.82 1.90
C LEU A 64 11.49 -16.32 1.72
N THR A 65 11.64 -16.79 0.47
CA THR A 65 11.96 -18.20 0.17
C THR A 65 13.44 -18.52 0.45
N GLU A 66 14.31 -17.52 0.32
CA GLU A 66 15.76 -17.65 0.53
C GLU A 66 16.20 -17.33 1.98
N ALA A 67 15.37 -16.59 2.74
CA ALA A 67 15.68 -16.18 4.09
C ALA A 67 15.70 -17.38 5.04
N TYR A 68 16.82 -17.55 5.74
CA TYR A 68 16.96 -18.58 6.77
C TYR A 68 16.16 -18.26 8.04
N THR A 69 16.06 -16.98 8.38
CA THR A 69 15.27 -16.44 9.50
C THR A 69 14.65 -15.12 9.09
N THR A 70 13.49 -14.81 9.64
CA THR A 70 12.78 -13.54 9.46
C THR A 70 12.51 -12.88 10.83
N PRO A 71 12.43 -11.54 10.91
CA PRO A 71 12.23 -10.83 12.17
C PRO A 71 10.82 -11.01 12.75
N ILE A 72 9.84 -11.33 11.90
CA ILE A 72 8.48 -11.76 12.26
C ILE A 72 8.10 -12.96 11.38
N ASP A 73 6.91 -13.53 11.55
CA ASP A 73 6.46 -14.67 10.74
C ASP A 73 6.54 -14.33 9.24
N ALA A 74 7.18 -15.23 8.48
CA ALA A 74 7.31 -15.10 7.03
C ALA A 74 5.94 -15.12 6.33
N GLU A 75 4.97 -15.86 6.87
CA GLU A 75 3.60 -15.91 6.33
C GLU A 75 2.87 -14.58 6.53
N ASP A 76 3.12 -13.87 7.64
CA ASP A 76 2.56 -12.54 7.87
C ASP A 76 3.13 -11.53 6.87
N ILE A 77 4.45 -11.51 6.68
CA ILE A 77 5.10 -10.63 5.69
C ILE A 77 4.58 -10.91 4.28
N TYR A 78 4.47 -12.19 3.93
CA TYR A 78 3.89 -12.63 2.67
C TYR A 78 2.46 -12.13 2.48
N THR A 79 1.62 -12.30 3.50
CA THR A 79 0.22 -11.90 3.47
C THR A 79 0.07 -10.39 3.33
N MET A 80 0.87 -9.61 4.07
CA MET A 80 0.90 -8.16 3.94
C MET A 80 1.31 -7.72 2.53
N SER A 81 2.36 -8.33 1.96
CA SER A 81 2.82 -8.04 0.61
C SER A 81 1.76 -8.34 -0.47
N VAL A 82 1.08 -9.48 -0.38
CA VAL A 82 0.02 -9.86 -1.32
C VAL A 82 -1.18 -8.93 -1.21
N ARG A 83 -1.59 -8.57 0.02
CA ARG A 83 -2.73 -7.66 0.22
C ARG A 83 -2.43 -6.25 -0.28
N LEU A 84 -1.20 -5.77 -0.10
CA LEU A 84 -0.77 -4.47 -0.58
C LEU A 84 -0.73 -4.39 -2.11
N ASP A 85 -0.32 -5.47 -2.77
CA ASP A 85 -0.44 -5.62 -4.22
C ASP A 85 -1.90 -5.62 -4.70
N GLY A 86 -2.81 -6.21 -3.92
CA GLY A 86 -4.25 -6.12 -4.17
C GLY A 86 -4.76 -4.68 -4.22
N VAL A 87 -4.23 -3.78 -3.38
CA VAL A 87 -4.56 -2.34 -3.43
C VAL A 87 -4.12 -1.75 -4.77
N MET A 88 -2.89 -2.00 -5.20
CA MET A 88 -2.38 -1.47 -6.48
C MET A 88 -3.15 -2.00 -7.69
N ASN A 89 -3.53 -3.27 -7.68
CA ASN A 89 -4.38 -3.84 -8.72
C ASN A 89 -5.75 -3.14 -8.76
N GLY A 90 -6.40 -2.95 -7.61
CA GLY A 90 -7.68 -2.24 -7.53
C GLY A 90 -7.59 -0.79 -8.01
N VAL A 91 -6.50 -0.08 -7.67
CA VAL A 91 -6.24 1.29 -8.14
C VAL A 91 -6.13 1.34 -9.67
N LYS A 92 -5.31 0.46 -10.26
CA LYS A 92 -5.15 0.35 -11.72
C LYS A 92 -6.47 -0.01 -12.40
N ASP A 93 -7.22 -0.96 -11.84
CA ASP A 93 -8.48 -1.43 -12.43
C ASP A 93 -9.56 -0.34 -12.37
N ALA A 94 -9.65 0.43 -11.28
CA ALA A 94 -10.57 1.57 -11.19
C ALA A 94 -10.33 2.64 -12.27
N VAL A 95 -9.06 3.00 -12.52
CA VAL A 95 -8.69 3.92 -13.61
C VAL A 95 -9.08 3.33 -14.96
N ARG A 96 -8.75 2.05 -15.18
CA ARG A 96 -9.04 1.36 -16.45
C ARG A 96 -10.54 1.24 -16.72
N GLU A 97 -11.34 0.94 -15.72
CA GLU A 97 -12.80 0.85 -15.83
C GLU A 97 -13.40 2.20 -16.22
N SER A 98 -12.96 3.29 -15.57
CA SER A 98 -13.37 4.65 -15.89
C SER A 98 -13.05 5.04 -17.35
N GLU A 99 -11.85 4.71 -17.85
CA GLU A 99 -11.46 4.95 -19.25
C GLU A 99 -12.30 4.13 -20.23
N VAL A 100 -12.53 2.84 -19.95
CA VAL A 100 -13.34 1.95 -20.79
C VAL A 100 -14.79 2.43 -20.88
N MET A 101 -15.33 2.95 -19.77
CA MET A 101 -16.69 3.49 -19.71
C MET A 101 -16.78 4.94 -20.19
N ALA A 102 -15.65 5.60 -20.44
CA ALA A 102 -15.56 7.03 -20.75
C ALA A 102 -16.23 7.94 -19.69
N ILE A 103 -16.11 7.57 -18.40
CA ILE A 103 -16.66 8.31 -17.27
C ILE A 103 -15.51 8.98 -16.53
N ALA A 104 -15.50 10.31 -16.45
CA ALA A 104 -14.50 11.02 -15.67
C ALA A 104 -14.73 10.84 -14.15
N ALA A 105 -13.65 10.93 -13.37
CA ALA A 105 -13.75 11.01 -11.92
C ALA A 105 -14.54 12.25 -11.49
N ASP A 106 -15.42 12.07 -10.51
CA ASP A 106 -16.15 13.15 -9.85
C ASP A 106 -15.53 13.51 -8.49
N GLU A 107 -16.16 14.45 -7.78
CA GLU A 107 -15.73 14.87 -6.45
C GLU A 107 -15.75 13.74 -5.41
N HIS A 108 -16.65 12.76 -5.55
CA HIS A 108 -16.73 11.61 -4.65
C HIS A 108 -15.61 10.61 -4.92
N VAL A 109 -15.27 10.36 -6.18
CA VAL A 109 -14.11 9.54 -6.57
C VAL A 109 -12.83 10.16 -6.05
N LEU A 110 -12.65 11.48 -6.21
CA LEU A 110 -11.48 12.20 -5.68
C LEU A 110 -11.41 12.12 -4.14
N ALA A 111 -12.54 12.29 -3.45
CA ALA A 111 -12.59 12.16 -1.99
C ALA A 111 -12.24 10.73 -1.54
N MET A 112 -12.75 9.70 -2.21
CA MET A 112 -12.42 8.30 -1.91
C MET A 112 -10.94 7.98 -2.21
N ALA A 113 -10.40 8.47 -3.32
CA ALA A 113 -8.99 8.31 -3.67
C ALA A 113 -8.07 8.96 -2.61
N SER A 114 -8.44 10.13 -2.10
CA SER A 114 -7.69 10.83 -1.05
C SER A 114 -7.68 10.04 0.26
N LEU A 115 -8.83 9.51 0.66
CA LEU A 115 -8.95 8.66 1.87
C LEU A 115 -8.20 7.33 1.71
N LEU A 116 -8.17 6.76 0.50
CA LEU A 116 -7.36 5.58 0.20
C LEU A 116 -5.87 5.90 0.35
N ALA A 117 -5.42 7.05 -0.17
CA ALA A 117 -4.03 7.49 -0.02
C ALA A 117 -3.62 7.66 1.45
N ASP A 118 -4.47 8.28 2.26
CA ASP A 118 -4.25 8.41 3.71
C ASP A 118 -4.19 7.03 4.40
N GLY A 119 -5.08 6.11 4.02
CA GLY A 119 -5.08 4.74 4.53
C GLY A 119 -3.77 4.00 4.23
N VAL A 120 -3.25 4.12 3.00
CA VAL A 120 -1.99 3.48 2.61
C VAL A 120 -0.78 4.11 3.31
N ARG A 121 -0.76 5.43 3.52
CA ARG A 121 0.29 6.10 4.32
C ARG A 121 0.32 5.55 5.75
N HIS A 122 -0.84 5.40 6.37
CA HIS A 122 -0.94 4.78 7.69
C HIS A 122 -0.50 3.31 7.72
N LEU A 123 -0.73 2.53 6.65
CA LEU A 123 -0.15 1.19 6.53
C LEU A 123 1.38 1.23 6.45
N ALA A 124 1.96 2.18 5.71
CA ALA A 124 3.41 2.34 5.65
C ALA A 124 4.01 2.73 7.01
N ASP A 125 3.35 3.61 7.76
CA ASP A 125 3.72 3.95 9.14
C ASP A 125 3.65 2.71 10.05
N ALA A 126 2.60 1.88 9.90
CA ALA A 126 2.46 0.63 10.64
C ALA A 126 3.61 -0.34 10.33
N PHE A 127 3.99 -0.48 9.06
CA PHE A 127 5.10 -1.34 8.64
C PHE A 127 6.46 -0.80 9.10
N ALA A 128 6.64 0.52 9.20
CA ALA A 128 7.82 1.13 9.79
C ALA A 128 7.95 0.82 11.29
N GLY A 129 6.82 0.66 11.99
CA GLY A 129 6.79 0.26 13.40
C GLY A 129 7.04 -1.22 13.68
N LEU A 130 7.22 -2.07 12.66
CA LEU A 130 7.47 -3.51 12.81
C LEU A 130 8.92 -3.87 13.16
N ASP A 131 9.87 -2.93 13.04
CA ASP A 131 11.27 -3.19 13.42
C ASP A 131 11.36 -3.32 14.96
N GLY A 132 11.82 -4.49 15.42
CA GLY A 132 11.79 -4.90 16.83
C GLY A 132 12.90 -4.34 17.73
N ASP A 133 13.87 -3.60 17.18
CA ASP A 133 15.06 -3.17 17.91
C ASP A 133 14.98 -1.69 18.31
N ASP A 134 14.36 -1.39 19.46
CA ASP A 134 14.93 -0.46 20.48
C ASP A 134 13.98 -0.06 21.65
N HIS A 135 12.72 -0.47 21.68
CA HIS A 135 11.79 0.03 22.70
C HIS A 135 11.10 -1.06 23.52
N PRO A 136 11.56 -1.33 24.76
CA PRO A 136 11.02 -2.38 25.62
C PRO A 136 9.56 -2.19 26.06
N ASN A 137 8.84 -1.15 25.59
CA ASN A 137 7.43 -0.90 25.89
C ASN A 137 6.68 -0.03 24.84
N GLY A 138 7.18 0.15 23.60
CA GLY A 138 6.71 1.27 22.73
C GLY A 138 6.39 1.01 21.26
N SER A 139 7.11 0.12 20.55
CA SER A 139 7.01 0.01 19.07
C SER A 139 5.71 -0.63 18.60
N GLY A 140 5.26 -1.70 19.24
CA GLY A 140 4.01 -2.40 18.85
C GLY A 140 2.74 -1.56 18.99
N LYS A 141 2.70 -0.65 19.98
CA LYS A 141 1.58 0.28 20.15
C LYS A 141 1.51 1.29 19.00
N ALA A 142 2.65 1.85 18.60
CA ALA A 142 2.71 2.79 17.48
C ALA A 142 2.29 2.13 16.15
N ALA A 143 2.75 0.89 15.88
CA ALA A 143 2.34 0.13 14.69
C ALA A 143 0.83 -0.16 14.70
N THR A 144 0.27 -0.51 15.85
CA THR A 144 -1.16 -0.78 16.02
C THR A 144 -2.00 0.49 15.86
N ASP A 145 -1.58 1.61 16.47
CA ASP A 145 -2.26 2.90 16.37
C ASP A 145 -2.30 3.39 14.90
N ALA A 146 -1.23 3.16 14.14
CA ALA A 146 -1.17 3.44 12.70
C ALA A 146 -2.06 2.49 11.88
N ALA A 147 -2.06 1.19 12.16
CA ALA A 147 -2.98 0.25 11.53
C ALA A 147 -4.45 0.61 11.79
N ASP A 148 -4.79 1.01 13.01
CA ASP A 148 -6.12 1.50 13.38
C ASP A 148 -6.47 2.80 12.63
N ALA A 149 -5.49 3.67 12.38
CA ALA A 149 -5.68 4.86 11.56
C ALA A 149 -6.03 4.49 10.10
N ALA A 150 -5.34 3.50 9.51
CA ALA A 150 -5.68 2.99 8.18
C ALA A 150 -7.12 2.46 8.11
N VAL A 151 -7.56 1.73 9.14
CA VAL A 151 -8.95 1.25 9.26
C VAL A 151 -9.94 2.41 9.37
N ARG A 152 -9.61 3.49 10.09
CA ARG A 152 -10.45 4.69 10.17
C ARG A 152 -10.60 5.36 8.81
N SER A 153 -9.53 5.47 8.02
CA SER A 153 -9.58 6.01 6.65
C SER A 153 -10.45 5.15 5.73
N GLN A 154 -10.34 3.82 5.83
CA GLN A 154 -11.19 2.89 5.07
C GLN A 154 -12.68 3.04 5.42
N ARG A 155 -13.03 3.18 6.70
CA ARG A 155 -14.42 3.43 7.14
C ARG A 155 -14.95 4.81 6.70
N GLN A 156 -14.07 5.80 6.58
CA GLN A 156 -14.42 7.10 6.00
C GLN A 156 -14.72 6.97 4.51
N LEU A 157 -13.88 6.24 3.77
CA LEU A 157 -14.07 5.96 2.34
C LEU A 157 -15.42 5.29 2.09
N GLU A 158 -15.76 4.24 2.84
CA GLU A 158 -17.07 3.58 2.71
C GLU A 158 -18.26 4.51 2.98
N ARG A 159 -18.10 5.49 3.88
CA ARG A 159 -19.15 6.48 4.14
C ARG A 159 -19.35 7.39 2.92
N VAL A 160 -18.25 7.87 2.32
CA VAL A 160 -18.31 8.66 1.08
C VAL A 160 -18.98 7.84 -0.03
N TYR A 161 -18.55 6.60 -0.23
CA TYR A 161 -19.16 5.69 -1.20
C TYR A 161 -20.67 5.53 -0.98
N ARG A 162 -21.10 5.23 0.25
CA ARG A 162 -22.53 5.05 0.59
C ARG A 162 -23.33 6.34 0.37
N SER A 163 -22.79 7.49 0.73
CA SER A 163 -23.41 8.79 0.49
C SER A 163 -23.56 9.08 -1.01
N ALA A 164 -22.51 8.84 -1.80
CA ALA A 164 -22.54 9.03 -3.25
C ALA A 164 -23.58 8.11 -3.93
N MET A 165 -23.59 6.83 -3.57
CA MET A 165 -24.58 5.87 -4.09
C MET A 165 -26.02 6.23 -3.69
N SER A 166 -26.24 6.77 -2.48
CA SER A 166 -27.56 7.24 -2.06
C SER A 166 -28.03 8.41 -2.91
N ALA A 167 -27.15 9.37 -3.21
CA ALA A 167 -27.49 10.54 -4.02
C ALA A 167 -27.91 10.17 -5.45
N LEU A 168 -27.42 9.05 -5.99
CA LEU A 168 -27.84 8.54 -7.30
C LEU A 168 -29.30 8.07 -7.34
N LEU A 169 -29.91 7.73 -6.19
CA LEU A 169 -31.32 7.31 -6.13
C LEU A 169 -32.30 8.50 -6.09
N ASP A 170 -31.80 9.69 -5.79
CA ASP A 170 -32.57 10.93 -5.72
C ASP A 170 -32.57 11.72 -7.05
N LEU A 171 -31.99 11.13 -8.11
CA LEU A 171 -31.96 11.65 -9.50
C LEU A 171 -33.18 11.17 -10.31
#